data_AF-A0A9N9QTM6-F1
#
_entry.id   AF-A0A9N9QTM6-F1
#
_cell.length_a   1.000
_cell.length_b   1.000
_cell.length_c   1.000
_cell.angle_alpha   90.00
_cell.angle_beta   90.00
_cell.angle_gamma   90.00
#
_symmetry.space_group_name_H-M   'P 1'
#
loop_
_entity.id
_entity.type
_entity.pdbx_description
1 polymer ?
#
loop_
_entity_poly.entity_id
_entity_poly.type
_entity_poly.pdbx_seq_one_letter_code
_entity_poly.pdbx_strand_id
1 'polypeptide(L)'
;MEPYSDDLFWLVICGFLVAFVLAFGIGANDVANSFGTSVGSKVLTLTQACILATIFEIAGAVLIVLSWFISPVLSGTVSACLYWLVRRFILRSPQPLTVGLRALPFFYGFTFAINVLSVVHDGPKREYHLLKYN
;
A
#
# COMPACT_ATOMS: atom_id res chain seq x y z
N MET A 1 31.89 -16.42 8.32
CA MET A 1 31.31 -15.08 8.06
C MET A 1 32.01 -14.62 6.80
N GLU A 2 31.33 -14.68 5.65
CA GLU A 2 31.95 -14.18 4.42
C GLU A 2 32.23 -12.68 4.55
N PRO A 3 33.40 -12.20 4.12
CA PRO A 3 33.69 -10.78 4.13
C PRO A 3 32.70 -10.09 3.18
N TYR A 4 31.99 -9.12 3.72
CA TYR A 4 31.22 -8.16 2.94
C TYR A 4 32.07 -7.65 1.77
N SER A 5 31.62 -7.88 0.53
CA SER A 5 32.33 -7.40 -0.64
C SER A 5 32.22 -5.88 -0.70
N ASP A 6 33.34 -5.19 -0.92
CA ASP A 6 33.39 -3.73 -1.06
C ASP A 6 32.39 -3.22 -2.12
N ASP A 7 32.06 -4.06 -3.11
CA ASP A 7 31.06 -3.80 -4.14
C ASP A 7 29.65 -3.57 -3.56
N LEU A 8 29.24 -4.33 -2.53
CA LEU A 8 27.92 -4.18 -1.90
C LEU A 8 27.81 -2.85 -1.15
N PHE A 9 28.91 -2.35 -0.59
CA PHE A 9 28.99 -1.03 0.04
C PHE A 9 28.74 0.09 -0.94
N TRP A 10 29.49 0.06 -2.04
CA TRP A 10 29.34 1.06 -3.08
C TRP A 10 27.97 1.00 -3.72
N LEU A 11 27.39 -0.20 -3.86
CA LEU A 11 26.02 -0.36 -4.35
C LEU A 11 24.98 0.30 -3.44
N VAL A 12 25.07 0.11 -2.12
CA VAL A 12 24.14 0.75 -1.16
C VAL A 12 24.28 2.27 -1.20
N ILE A 13 25.50 2.80 -1.25
CA ILE A 13 25.75 4.25 -1.32
C ILE A 13 25.20 4.84 -2.62
N CYS A 14 25.54 4.25 -3.76
CA CYS A 14 25.04 4.68 -5.07
C CYS A 14 23.51 4.57 -5.14
N GLY A 15 22.94 3.48 -4.62
CA GLY A 15 21.50 3.26 -4.55
C GLY A 15 20.77 4.32 -3.73
N PHE A 16 21.32 4.70 -2.57
CA PHE A 16 20.77 5.78 -1.75
C PHE A 16 20.79 7.12 -2.48
N LEU A 17 21.92 7.47 -3.12
CA LEU A 17 22.04 8.72 -3.88
C LEU A 17 21.06 8.79 -5.05
N VAL A 18 20.92 7.70 -5.82
CA VAL A 18 19.96 7.62 -6.92
C VAL A 18 18.53 7.73 -6.39
N ALA A 19 18.18 7.01 -5.32
CA ALA A 19 16.86 7.08 -4.71
C ALA A 19 16.54 8.50 -4.21
N PHE A 20 17.52 9.20 -3.62
CA PHE A 20 17.35 10.58 -3.17
C PHE A 20 17.07 11.54 -4.33
N VAL A 21 17.82 11.44 -5.43
CA VAL A 21 17.59 12.27 -6.63
C VAL A 21 16.22 11.98 -7.24
N LEU A 22 15.84 10.70 -7.32
CA LEU A 22 14.52 10.31 -7.82
C LEU A 22 13.39 10.83 -6.93
N ALA A 23 13.54 10.75 -5.60
CA ALA A 23 12.56 11.26 -4.66
C ALA A 23 12.33 12.78 -4.85
N PHE A 24 13.39 13.56 -5.04
CA PHE A 24 13.26 14.99 -5.33
C PHE A 24 12.54 15.24 -6.67
N GLY A 25 12.86 14.48 -7.71
CA GLY A 25 12.21 14.58 -9.02
C GLY A 25 10.73 14.24 -8.99
N ILE A 26 10.35 13.16 -8.28
CA ILE A 26 8.95 12.74 -8.12
C ILE A 26 8.18 13.80 -7.31
N GLY A 27 8.72 14.23 -6.16
CA GLY A 27 8.08 15.25 -5.34
C GLY A 27 7.85 16.56 -6.08
N ALA A 28 8.83 17.04 -6.86
CA ALA A 28 8.67 18.24 -7.66
C ALA A 28 7.58 18.09 -8.76
N ASN A 29 7.50 16.91 -9.37
CA ASN A 29 6.47 16.60 -10.37
C ASN A 29 5.06 16.56 -9.74
N ASP A 30 4.91 15.90 -8.60
CA ASP A 30 3.62 15.77 -7.91
C ASP A 30 3.10 17.13 -7.42
N VAL A 31 3.98 18.01 -6.94
CA VAL A 31 3.64 19.38 -6.56
C VAL A 31 3.19 20.20 -7.78
N ALA A 32 3.91 20.11 -8.90
CA ALA A 32 3.53 20.83 -10.12
C ALA A 32 2.17 20.36 -10.67
N ASN A 33 1.91 19.05 -10.64
CA ASN A 33 0.65 18.47 -11.08
C ASN A 33 -0.52 18.83 -10.15
N SER A 34 -0.29 18.90 -8.85
CA SER A 34 -1.32 19.20 -7.86
C SER A 34 -1.64 20.70 -7.72
N PHE A 35 -0.65 21.58 -7.90
CA PHE A 35 -0.81 23.03 -7.68
C PHE A 35 -0.76 23.88 -8.96
N GLY A 36 -0.51 23.30 -10.14
CA GLY A 36 -0.33 24.04 -11.40
C GLY A 36 -1.52 24.91 -11.79
N THR A 37 -2.76 24.42 -11.62
CA THR A 37 -3.98 25.19 -11.94
C THR A 37 -4.26 26.30 -10.93
N SER A 38 -4.02 26.03 -9.64
CA SER A 38 -4.20 27.01 -8.55
C SER A 38 -3.21 28.17 -8.63
N VAL A 39 -1.96 27.90 -9.03
CA VAL A 39 -0.96 28.95 -9.26
C VAL A 39 -1.22 29.66 -10.59
N GLY A 40 -1.59 28.92 -11.66
CA GLY A 40 -1.90 29.50 -12.97
C GLY A 40 -3.12 30.43 -12.99
N SER A 41 -4.11 30.15 -12.14
CA SER A 41 -5.32 30.98 -11.95
C SER A 41 -5.10 32.21 -11.05
N LYS A 42 -3.89 32.40 -10.50
CA LYS A 42 -3.56 33.43 -9.49
C LYS A 42 -4.35 33.32 -8.19
N VAL A 43 -4.96 32.16 -7.90
CA VAL A 43 -5.63 31.88 -6.62
C VAL A 43 -4.59 31.66 -5.52
N LEU A 44 -3.46 31.05 -5.86
CA LEU A 44 -2.32 30.88 -4.96
C LEU A 44 -1.05 31.46 -5.59
N THR A 45 -0.20 32.06 -4.76
CA THR A 45 1.16 32.44 -5.17
C THR A 45 2.09 31.23 -5.13
N LEU A 46 3.19 31.30 -5.88
CA LEU A 46 4.17 30.21 -5.98
C LEU A 46 4.81 29.89 -4.60
N THR A 47 5.04 30.92 -3.78
CA THR A 47 5.54 30.77 -2.41
C THR A 47 4.53 30.06 -1.50
N GLN A 48 3.25 30.42 -1.58
CA GLN A 48 2.20 29.77 -0.80
C GLN A 48 2.03 28.30 -1.19
N ALA A 49 2.06 27.99 -2.49
CA ALA A 49 1.99 26.62 -2.98
C ALA A 49 3.16 25.78 -2.46
N CYS A 50 4.39 26.33 -2.43
CA CYS A 50 5.57 25.62 -1.94
C CYS A 50 5.50 25.30 -0.43
N ILE A 51 5.03 26.25 0.38
CA ILE A 51 4.84 26.02 1.83
C ILE A 51 3.79 24.94 2.08
N LEU A 52 2.65 25.03 1.37
CA LEU A 52 1.57 24.07 1.50
C LEU A 52 2.01 22.67 1.06
N ALA A 53 2.65 22.57 -0.11
CA ALA A 53 3.22 21.34 -0.63
C ALA A 53 4.17 20.68 0.39
N THR A 54 5.09 21.45 0.97
CA THR A 54 6.05 20.93 1.95
C THR A 54 5.34 20.30 3.16
N ILE A 55 4.31 20.94 3.69
CA ILE A 55 3.57 20.42 4.86
C ILE A 55 2.83 19.13 4.50
N PHE A 56 2.08 19.13 3.40
CA PHE A 56 1.25 17.99 3.02
C PHE A 56 2.06 16.78 2.53
N GLU A 57 3.14 17.00 1.77
CA GLU A 57 4.03 15.93 1.30
C GLU A 57 4.76 15.27 2.47
N ILE A 58 5.27 16.05 3.43
CA ILE A 58 5.91 15.50 4.64
C ILE A 58 4.87 14.75 5.48
N ALA A 59 3.66 15.29 5.64
CA ALA A 59 2.59 14.59 6.36
C ALA A 59 2.23 13.25 5.69
N GLY A 60 2.13 13.22 4.36
CA GLY A 60 1.91 12.00 3.59
C GLY A 60 3.03 10.97 3.80
N ALA A 61 4.29 11.40 3.73
CA ALA A 61 5.45 10.54 3.99
C ALA A 61 5.42 9.93 5.41
N VAL A 62 5.07 10.73 6.43
CA VAL A 62 4.92 10.24 7.81
C VAL A 62 3.82 9.18 7.93
N LEU A 63 2.68 9.38 7.27
CA LEU A 63 1.59 8.39 7.27
C LEU A 63 2.01 7.06 6.65
N ILE A 64 2.82 7.09 5.58
CA ILE A 64 3.38 5.88 4.97
C ILE A 64 4.29 5.15 5.96
N VAL A 65 5.18 5.86 6.65
CA VAL A 65 6.06 5.26 7.67
C VAL A 65 5.24 4.64 8.81
N LEU A 66 4.17 5.30 9.26
CA LEU A 66 3.28 4.74 10.28
C LEU A 66 2.60 3.45 9.79
N SER A 67 2.22 3.39 8.51
CA SER A 67 1.60 2.19 7.92
C SER A 67 2.52 0.97 7.97
N TRP A 68 3.85 1.16 7.96
CA TRP A 68 4.83 0.07 8.06
C TRP A 68 4.75 -0.67 9.40
N PHE A 69 4.23 -0.02 10.45
CA PHE A 69 4.02 -0.62 11.77
C PHE A 69 2.57 -1.03 11.99
N ILE A 70 1.62 -0.19 11.56
CA ILE A 70 0.20 -0.45 11.74
C ILE A 70 -0.22 -1.70 10.96
N SER A 71 0.27 -1.91 9.74
CA SER A 71 -0.11 -3.07 8.92
C SER A 71 0.34 -4.42 9.54
N PRO A 72 1.58 -4.58 10.04
CA PRO A 72 1.96 -5.78 10.80
C PRO A 72 1.13 -6.00 12.07
N VAL A 73 0.84 -4.95 12.83
CA VAL A 73 0.06 -5.07 14.08
C VAL A 73 -1.38 -5.50 13.78
N LEU A 74 -2.04 -4.88 12.81
CA LEU A 74 -3.39 -5.24 12.39
C LEU A 74 -3.44 -6.66 11.81
N SER A 75 -2.54 -7.00 10.89
CA SER A 75 -2.49 -8.34 10.29
C SER A 75 -2.16 -9.42 11.34
N GLY A 76 -1.27 -9.14 12.29
CA GLY A 76 -0.98 -10.02 13.42
C GLY A 76 -2.20 -10.23 14.32
N THR A 77 -2.95 -9.17 14.62
CA THR A 77 -4.17 -9.24 15.44
C THR A 77 -5.26 -10.08 14.75
N VAL A 78 -5.49 -9.84 13.45
CA VAL A 78 -6.46 -10.59 12.66
C VAL A 78 -6.05 -12.07 12.55
N SER A 79 -4.76 -12.34 12.30
CA SER A 79 -4.21 -13.69 12.25
C SER A 79 -4.39 -14.44 13.57
N ALA A 80 -4.10 -13.79 14.70
CA ALA A 80 -4.30 -14.37 16.03
C ALA A 80 -5.78 -14.68 16.31
N CYS A 81 -6.70 -13.78 15.94
CA CYS A 81 -8.13 -13.99 16.06
C CYS A 81 -8.62 -15.17 15.21
N LEU A 82 -8.19 -15.22 13.95
CA LEU A 82 -8.53 -16.31 13.04
C LEU A 82 -8.01 -17.65 13.55
N TYR A 83 -6.76 -17.69 14.01
CA TYR A 83 -6.18 -18.88 14.62
C TYR A 83 -6.96 -19.33 15.86
N TRP A 84 -7.37 -18.40 16.73
CA TRP A 84 -8.17 -18.73 17.91
C TRP A 84 -9.52 -19.35 17.53
N LEU A 85 -10.22 -18.81 16.53
CA LEU A 85 -11.47 -19.35 16.02
C LEU A 85 -11.30 -20.74 15.42
N VAL A 86 -10.33 -20.92 14.52
CA VAL A 86 -9.99 -22.21 13.92
C VAL A 86 -9.65 -23.23 15.00
N ARG A 87 -8.86 -22.83 15.99
CA ARG A 87 -8.50 -23.68 17.12
C ARG A 87 -9.71 -24.08 17.96
N ARG A 88 -10.64 -23.16 18.20
CA ARG A 88 -11.83 -23.39 19.02
C ARG A 88 -12.86 -24.30 18.36
N PHE A 89 -13.07 -24.16 17.05
CA PHE A 89 -14.14 -24.83 16.31
C PHE A 89 -13.68 -26.04 15.48
N ILE A 90 -12.47 -25.98 14.92
CA ILE A 90 -11.96 -27.02 14.00
C ILE A 90 -11.01 -27.95 14.74
N LEU A 91 -9.95 -27.41 15.36
CA LEU A 91 -8.86 -28.24 15.90
C LEU A 91 -9.21 -28.98 17.21
N ARG A 92 -10.19 -28.50 18.00
CA ARG A 92 -10.67 -29.17 19.22
C ARG A 92 -11.81 -30.16 18.99
N SER A 93 -12.24 -30.35 17.74
CA SER A 93 -13.31 -31.29 17.41
C SER A 93 -12.81 -32.74 17.37
N PRO A 94 -13.64 -33.74 17.68
CA PRO A 94 -13.24 -35.16 17.78
C PRO A 94 -12.71 -35.75 16.46
N GLN A 95 -13.03 -35.15 15.31
CA GLN A 95 -12.52 -35.52 13.99
C GLN A 95 -12.11 -34.24 13.22
N PRO A 96 -10.92 -33.67 13.50
CA PRO A 96 -10.52 -32.35 12.98
C PRO A 96 -10.38 -32.31 11.45
N LEU A 97 -10.05 -33.44 10.82
CA LEU A 97 -9.87 -33.54 9.38
C LEU A 97 -11.20 -33.36 8.62
N THR A 98 -12.28 -34.03 9.05
CA THR A 98 -13.60 -33.96 8.40
C THR A 98 -14.26 -32.60 8.59
N VAL A 99 -14.14 -32.01 9.79
CA VAL A 99 -14.68 -30.68 10.08
C VAL A 99 -13.90 -29.60 9.32
N GLY A 100 -12.58 -29.73 9.25
CA GLY A 100 -11.72 -28.86 8.45
C GLY A 100 -12.10 -28.88 6.97
N LEU A 101 -12.23 -30.07 6.38
CA LEU A 101 -12.65 -30.23 4.99
C LEU A 101 -14.04 -29.64 4.70
N ARG A 102 -14.98 -29.69 5.65
CA ARG A 102 -16.29 -29.03 5.52
C ARG A 102 -16.23 -27.51 5.67
N ALA A 103 -15.26 -26.97 6.41
CA ALA A 103 -15.07 -25.54 6.58
C ALA A 103 -14.33 -24.88 5.40
N LEU A 104 -13.51 -25.63 4.65
CA LEU A 104 -12.78 -25.15 3.48
C LEU A 104 -13.64 -24.38 2.45
N PRO A 105 -14.79 -24.90 1.95
CA PRO A 105 -15.58 -24.18 0.96
C PRO A 105 -16.07 -22.81 1.47
N PHE A 106 -16.30 -22.67 2.78
CA PHE A 106 -16.67 -21.38 3.37
C PHE A 106 -15.50 -20.39 3.40
N PHE A 107 -14.30 -20.83 3.79
CA PHE A 107 -13.11 -19.96 3.78
C PHE A 107 -12.74 -19.52 2.37
N TYR A 108 -12.67 -20.47 1.42
CA TYR A 108 -12.38 -20.14 0.03
C TYR A 108 -13.48 -19.29 -0.61
N GLY A 109 -14.75 -19.55 -0.30
CA GLY A 109 -15.87 -18.72 -0.75
C GLY A 109 -15.77 -17.27 -0.25
N PHE A 110 -15.38 -17.08 1.01
CA PHE A 110 -15.16 -15.75 1.57
C PHE A 110 -13.99 -15.02 0.90
N THR A 111 -12.83 -15.68 0.73
CA THR A 111 -11.68 -15.09 0.03
C THR A 111 -12.03 -14.75 -1.43
N PHE A 112 -12.75 -15.62 -2.12
CA PHE A 112 -13.21 -15.36 -3.49
C PHE A 112 -14.15 -14.16 -3.54
N ALA A 113 -15.12 -14.07 -2.63
CA ALA A 113 -16.04 -12.94 -2.54
C ALA A 113 -15.30 -11.60 -2.32
N ILE A 114 -14.31 -11.56 -1.41
CA ILE A 114 -13.51 -10.35 -1.18
C ILE A 114 -12.71 -9.96 -2.42
N ASN A 115 -12.07 -10.92 -3.11
CA ASN A 115 -11.34 -10.63 -4.34
C ASN A 115 -12.25 -10.12 -5.46
N VAL A 116 -13.43 -10.73 -5.65
CA VAL A 116 -14.43 -10.27 -6.62
C VAL A 116 -14.93 -8.87 -6.27
N LEU A 117 -15.26 -8.61 -5.00
CA LEU A 117 -15.72 -7.29 -4.56
C LEU A 117 -14.67 -6.20 -4.75
N SER A 118 -13.39 -6.49 -4.49
CA SER A 118 -12.28 -5.56 -4.74
C SER A 118 -12.17 -5.25 -6.23
N VAL A 119 -12.20 -6.26 -7.10
CA VAL A 119 -12.16 -6.05 -8.56
C VAL A 119 -13.38 -5.27 -9.06
N VAL A 120 -14.56 -5.47 -8.48
CA VAL A 120 -15.77 -4.73 -8.88
C VAL A 120 -15.73 -3.27 -8.40
N HIS A 121 -15.21 -2.99 -7.20
CA HIS A 121 -15.17 -1.62 -6.65
C HIS A 121 -13.99 -0.80 -7.19
N ASP A 122 -12.82 -1.42 -7.30
CA ASP A 122 -11.55 -0.82 -7.71
C ASP A 122 -11.20 -1.10 -9.18
N GLY A 123 -12.08 -1.79 -9.91
CA GLY A 123 -11.90 -2.10 -11.33
C GLY A 123 -11.64 -0.87 -12.20
N PRO A 124 -11.06 -1.05 -13.40
CA PRO A 124 -10.47 0.04 -14.18
C PRO A 124 -11.53 0.99 -14.78
N LYS A 125 -12.01 1.94 -13.97
CA LYS A 125 -12.93 3.01 -14.39
C LYS A 125 -12.36 3.89 -15.51
N ARG A 126 -11.02 3.91 -15.67
CA ARG A 126 -10.32 4.66 -16.72
C ARG A 126 -10.43 4.02 -18.12
N GLU A 127 -10.53 2.70 -18.22
CA GLU A 127 -10.60 2.02 -19.55
C GLU A 127 -11.98 2.16 -20.20
N TYR A 128 -13.05 2.18 -19.39
CA TYR A 128 -14.42 2.41 -19.88
C TYR A 128 -14.60 3.79 -20.53
N HIS A 129 -13.87 4.81 -20.07
CA HIS A 129 -13.91 6.14 -20.69
C HIS A 129 -13.19 6.19 -22.03
N LEU A 130 -12.16 5.36 -22.25
CA LEU A 130 -11.42 5.30 -23.51
C LEU A 130 -12.15 4.50 -24.60
N LEU A 131 -12.89 3.46 -24.21
CA LEU A 131 -13.69 2.64 -25.13
C LEU A 131 -15.01 3.30 -25.58
N LYS A 132 -15.48 4.32 -24.86
CA LYS A 132 -16.76 5.01 -25.17
C LYS A 132 -16.59 6.24 -26.07
N TYR A 133 -15.34 6.70 -26.29
CA TYR A 133 -14.99 7.91 -27.03
C TYR A 133 -13.97 7.66 -28.15
N ASN A 134 -13.79 6.40 -28.55
CA ASN A 134 -13.12 5.96 -29.77
C ASN A 134 -14.10 5.09 -30.57
#